data_AF-A0A8J7A9B3-F1
#
_entry.id   AF-A0A8J7A9B3-F1
#
_cell.length_a   1.000
_cell.length_b   1.000
_cell.length_c   1.000
_cell.angle_alpha   90.00
_cell.angle_beta   90.00
_cell.angle_gamma   90.00
#
_symmetry.space_group_name_H-M   'P 1'
#
loop_
_entity.id
_entity.type
_entity.pdbx_description
1 polymer ?
#
loop_
_entity_poly.entity_id
_entity_poly.type
_entity_poly.pdbx_seq_one_letter_code
_entity_poly.pdbx_strand_id
1 'polypeptide(L)' 'MHVLDLCSKADAQLEIRWLCEQLLELFQDWMPELARYCLDKRYGKARLAP' A
#
# COMPACT_ATOMS: atom_id res chain seq x y z
N MET A 1 -1.38 -8.13 1.30
CA MET A 1 -1.62 -6.95 2.16
C MET A 1 -0.39 -6.53 2.95
N HIS A 2 0.27 -7.43 3.70
CA HIS A 2 1.39 -7.07 4.59
C HIS A 2 2.51 -6.23 3.93
N VAL A 3 2.89 -6.55 2.68
CA VAL A 3 3.85 -5.75 1.91
C VAL A 3 3.36 -4.30 1.74
N LEU A 4 2.14 -4.10 1.24
CA LEU A 4 1.55 -2.76 1.10
C LEU A 4 1.46 -2.04 2.45
N ASP A 5 1.17 -2.74 3.55
CA ASP A 5 1.05 -2.12 4.87
C ASP A 5 2.37 -1.59 5.44
N LEU A 6 3.49 -2.26 5.14
CA LEU A 6 4.81 -1.85 5.61
C LEU A 6 5.49 -0.89 4.65
N CYS A 7 5.30 -1.10 3.35
CA CYS A 7 6.09 -0.46 2.31
C CYS A 7 5.40 0.74 1.65
N SER A 8 4.08 0.92 1.81
CA SER A 8 3.37 2.12 1.33
C SER A 8 3.43 3.32 2.28
N LYS A 9 4.07 3.15 3.44
CA LYS A 9 4.15 4.18 4.49
C LYS A 9 4.86 5.42 3.95
N ALA A 10 4.43 6.60 4.42
CA ALA A 10 4.86 7.87 3.86
C ALA A 10 6.39 8.12 3.99
N ASP A 11 6.99 7.52 5.02
CA ASP A 11 8.42 7.57 5.37
C ASP A 11 9.22 6.37 4.88
N ALA A 12 8.61 5.45 4.12
CA ALA A 12 9.35 4.40 3.44
C ALA A 12 10.16 4.98 2.26
N GLN A 13 11.19 4.24 1.84
CA GLN A 13 12.06 4.61 0.73
C GLN A 13 11.25 4.82 -0.58
N LEU A 14 11.67 5.75 -1.44
CA LEU A 14 10.87 6.18 -2.59
C LEU A 14 10.62 5.05 -3.60
N GLU A 15 11.63 4.24 -3.88
CA GLU A 15 11.59 3.16 -4.86
C GLU A 15 10.58 2.08 -4.46
N ILE A 16 10.51 1.74 -3.16
CA ILE A 16 9.54 0.75 -2.68
C ILE A 16 8.11 1.30 -2.70
N ARG A 17 7.94 2.61 -2.52
CA ARG A 17 6.63 3.26 -2.65
C ARG A 17 6.12 3.19 -4.08
N TRP A 18 6.97 3.46 -5.07
CA TRP A 18 6.61 3.28 -6.49
C TRP A 18 6.25 1.84 -6.83
N LEU A 19 6.98 0.86 -6.31
CA LEU A 19 6.60 -0.54 -6.47
C LEU A 19 5.22 -0.82 -5.85
N CYS A 20 4.94 -0.26 -4.67
CA CYS A 20 3.64 -0.41 -4.01
C CYS A 20 2.49 0.21 -4.80
N GLU A 21 2.72 1.30 -5.54
CA GLU A 21 1.71 1.90 -6.44
C GLU A 21 1.35 0.93 -7.56
N GLN A 22 2.33 0.33 -8.23
CA GLN A 22 2.11 -0.67 -9.28
C GLN A 22 1.44 -1.95 -8.75
N LEU A 23 1.84 -2.41 -7.56
CA LEU A 23 1.18 -3.54 -6.89
C LEU A 23 -0.27 -3.23 -6.51
N LEU A 24 -0.58 -1.99 -6.15
CA LEU A 24 -1.93 -1.57 -5.78
C LEU A 24 -2.86 -1.53 -7.00
N GLU A 25 -2.36 -1.15 -8.18
CA GLU A 25 -3.12 -1.21 -9.44
C GLU A 25 -3.53 -2.66 -9.76
N LEU A 26 -2.56 -3.58 -9.77
CA LEU A 26 -2.82 -5.01 -9.98
C LEU A 26 -3.76 -5.60 -8.92
N PHE A 27 -3.66 -5.12 -7.69
CA PHE A 27 -4.51 -5.57 -6.60
C PHE A 27 -5.96 -5.10 -6.75
N GLN A 28 -6.18 -3.89 -7.27
CA GLN A 28 -7.52 -3.38 -7.56
C GLN A 28 -8.23 -4.21 -8.63
N ASP A 29 -7.50 -4.67 -9.65
CA ASP A 29 -8.05 -5.54 -10.69
C ASP A 29 -8.35 -6.95 -10.18
N TRP A 30 -7.46 -7.52 -9.36
CA TRP A 30 -7.60 -8.88 -8.86
C TRP A 30 -8.70 -9.02 -7.79
N MET A 31 -8.78 -8.08 -6.84
CA MET A 31 -9.71 -8.15 -5.71
C MET A 31 -10.20 -6.76 -5.26
N PRO A 32 -11.11 -6.13 -6.03
CA PRO A 32 -11.47 -4.72 -5.88
C PRO A 32 -12.07 -4.36 -4.52
N GLU A 33 -12.89 -5.24 -3.93
CA GLU A 33 -13.52 -4.98 -2.63
C GLU A 33 -12.48 -4.86 -1.51
N LEU A 34 -11.49 -5.76 -1.50
CA LEU A 34 -10.42 -5.76 -0.51
C LEU A 34 -9.40 -4.65 -0.77
N ALA A 35 -9.10 -4.37 -2.05
CA ALA A 35 -8.24 -3.26 -2.43
C ALA A 35 -8.85 -1.92 -2.00
N ARG A 36 -10.16 -1.74 -2.16
CA ARG A 36 -10.88 -0.55 -1.66
C ARG A 36 -10.79 -0.42 -0.15
N TYR A 37 -11.00 -1.50 0.60
CA TYR A 37 -10.77 -1.49 2.05
C TYR A 37 -9.32 -1.14 2.43
N CYS A 38 -8.34 -1.67 1.69
CA CYS A 38 -6.92 -1.37 1.90
C CYS A 38 -6.61 0.12 1.72
N LEU A 39 -7.07 0.71 0.61
CA LEU A 39 -6.96 2.14 0.31
C LEU A 39 -7.62 3.00 1.39
N ASP A 40 -8.86 2.68 1.74
CA ASP A 40 -9.65 3.48 2.66
C ASP A 40 -9.19 3.40 4.11
N LYS A 41 -8.50 2.33 4.52
CA LYS A 41 -8.18 2.10 5.95
C LYS A 41 -6.70 1.97 6.26
N ARG A 42 -5.83 1.62 5.30
CA ARG A 42 -4.47 1.17 5.60
C ARG A 42 -3.39 1.84 4.76
N TYR A 43 -3.55 1.86 3.43
CA TYR A 43 -2.52 2.31 2.49
C TYR A 43 -2.11 3.77 2.76
N GLY A 44 -0.81 4.01 2.94
CA GLY A 44 -0.27 5.36 3.19
C GLY A 44 -0.70 6.04 4.49
N LYS A 45 -1.48 5.39 5.37
CA LYS A 45 -1.99 5.99 6.62
C LYS A 45 -1.06 5.84 7.82
N ALA A 46 -0.16 4.87 7.76
CA ALA A 46 0.78 4.57 8.83
C ALA A 46 2.17 5.16 8.54
N ARG A 47 2.95 5.34 9.61
CA ARG A 47 4.38 5.64 9.55
C ARG A 47 5.20 4.44 10.04
N LEU A 48 6.46 4.38 9.66
CA LEU A 48 7.39 3.42 10.23
C LEU A 48 7.53 3.74 11.72
N ALA A 49 7.74 2.69 12.50
CA ALA A 49 8.13 2.92 13.89
C ALA A 49 9.47 3.68 13.88
N PRO A 50 9.72 4.53 14.89
CA PRO A 50 11.02 5.18 15.05
C PRO A 50 12.18 4.18 15.05
#